data_AF-A0A970V8J7-F1
#
_entry.id   AF-A0A970V8J7-F1
#
_cell.length_a   1.000
_cell.length_b   1.000
_cell.length_c   1.000
_cell.angle_alpha   90.00
_cell.angle_beta   90.00
_cell.angle_gamma   90.00
#
_symmetry.space_group_name_H-M   'P 1'
#
loop_
_entity.id
_entity.type
_entity.pdbx_description
1 polymer ?
#
loop_
_entity_poly.entity_id
_entity_poly.type
_entity_poly.pdbx_seq_one_letter_code
_entity_poly.pdbx_strand_id
1 'polypeptide(L)'
;MTSFPLELAVTPAILLLLVAVAFLAGFVDAIAGGGGLLTLPALLAVGLPPHLVLGTNKLCATFGSATASWTFYRRGLFAPRHWRGALLATALGAALGALLAQRLPADWLNKLLPVVVLACGLYLLFARLPEPGRTAGGRWRQWPQGLGFYDGVAGPGTGAFWTVSTLLLYSLDLVRASAVARSMNFVSNALALAARLAWQHWS
;
A
#
# COMPACT_ATOMS: atom_id res chain seq x y z
N MET A 1 -16.88 -20.90 22.35
CA MET A 1 -15.46 -21.30 22.24
C MET A 1 -15.42 -22.70 21.67
N THR A 2 -15.32 -22.84 20.34
CA THR A 2 -15.17 -24.15 19.68
C THR A 2 -14.31 -23.96 18.45
N SER A 3 -13.02 -24.26 18.64
CA SER A 3 -12.06 -24.76 17.65
C SER A 3 -12.07 -24.15 16.25
N PHE A 4 -11.17 -23.19 16.04
CA PHE A 4 -10.54 -23.00 14.73
C PHE A 4 -10.07 -24.37 14.20
N PRO A 5 -10.42 -24.78 12.97
CA PRO A 5 -9.82 -25.95 12.35
C PRO A 5 -8.43 -25.54 11.83
N LEU A 6 -7.50 -25.25 12.75
CA LEU A 6 -6.06 -25.20 12.49
C LEU A 6 -5.48 -26.61 12.29
N GLU A 7 -6.27 -27.65 12.56
CA GLU A 7 -5.93 -29.08 12.51
C GLU A 7 -5.88 -29.66 11.08
N LEU A 8 -6.44 -28.98 10.08
CA LEU A 8 -6.10 -29.22 8.67
C LEU A 8 -4.95 -28.28 8.31
N ALA A 9 -3.76 -28.73 8.70
CA ALA A 9 -2.48 -28.32 8.15
C ALA A 9 -2.63 -27.63 6.80
N VAL A 10 -2.25 -26.35 6.75
CA VAL A 10 -1.71 -25.77 5.53
C VAL A 10 -0.67 -26.78 5.05
N THR A 11 -1.02 -27.58 4.03
CA THR A 11 -0.17 -28.67 3.57
C THR A 11 1.20 -28.05 3.31
N PRO A 12 2.34 -28.70 3.61
CA PRO A 12 3.66 -28.11 3.37
C PRO A 12 3.77 -27.49 1.96
N ALA A 13 3.06 -28.07 0.98
CA ALA A 13 2.83 -27.53 -0.35
C ALA A 13 2.15 -26.13 -0.40
N ILE A 14 1.07 -25.89 0.34
CA ILE A 14 0.40 -24.59 0.42
C ILE A 14 1.29 -23.55 1.12
N LEU A 15 2.03 -23.93 2.17
CA LEU A 15 3.01 -23.03 2.80
C LEU A 15 4.12 -22.65 1.82
N LEU A 16 4.68 -23.62 1.11
CA LEU A 16 5.68 -23.38 0.07
C LEU A 16 5.14 -22.48 -1.05
N LEU A 17 3.88 -22.70 -1.48
CA LEU A 17 3.21 -21.85 -2.46
C LEU A 17 3.04 -20.42 -1.93
N LEU A 18 2.57 -20.25 -0.68
CA LEU A 18 2.41 -18.94 -0.06
C LEU A 18 3.75 -18.22 0.11
N VAL A 19 4.82 -18.92 0.48
CA VAL A 19 6.18 -18.36 0.55
C VAL A 19 6.67 -17.94 -0.84
N ALA A 20 6.47 -18.77 -1.86
CA ALA A 20 6.84 -18.43 -3.23
C ALA A 20 6.07 -17.21 -3.75
N VAL A 21 4.75 -17.17 -3.51
CA VAL A 21 3.90 -16.02 -3.86
C VAL A 21 4.30 -14.78 -3.07
N ALA A 22 4.60 -14.90 -1.77
CA ALA A 22 5.06 -13.77 -0.95
C ALA A 22 6.42 -13.26 -1.42
N PHE A 23 7.33 -14.14 -1.82
CA PHE A 23 8.64 -13.76 -2.36
C PHE A 23 8.49 -13.07 -3.73
N LEU A 24 7.70 -13.63 -4.64
CA LEU A 24 7.40 -13.02 -5.93
C LEU A 24 6.68 -11.68 -5.76
N ALA A 25 5.70 -11.62 -4.86
CA ALA A 25 4.99 -10.39 -4.54
C ALA A 25 5.93 -9.36 -3.91
N GLY A 26 6.86 -9.76 -3.06
CA GLY A 26 7.90 -8.89 -2.50
C GLY A 26 8.89 -8.40 -3.55
N PHE A 27 9.24 -9.23 -4.53
CA PHE A 27 10.09 -8.85 -5.67
C PHE A 27 9.38 -7.85 -6.59
N VAL A 28 8.13 -8.13 -6.95
CA VAL A 28 7.26 -7.20 -7.69
C VAL A 28 7.01 -5.94 -6.88
N ASP A 29 6.86 -6.05 -5.56
CA ASP A 29 6.76 -4.89 -4.68
C ASP A 29 8.03 -4.09 -4.73
N ALA A 30 9.22 -4.69 -4.71
CA ALA A 30 10.48 -3.96 -4.80
C ALA A 30 10.63 -3.20 -6.13
N ILE A 31 10.14 -3.77 -7.24
CA ILE A 31 10.22 -3.17 -8.59
C ILE A 31 9.15 -2.10 -8.81
N ALA A 32 7.88 -2.43 -8.58
CA ALA A 32 6.72 -1.64 -9.03
C ALA A 32 5.85 -1.09 -7.87
N GLY A 33 5.95 -1.67 -6.67
CA GLY A 33 5.24 -1.20 -5.48
C GLY A 33 3.78 -1.60 -5.36
N GLY A 34 3.42 -2.70 -6.03
CA GLY A 34 2.09 -3.28 -6.03
C GLY A 34 2.00 -4.66 -5.37
N GLY A 35 2.97 -5.11 -4.58
CA GLY A 35 2.99 -6.48 -4.05
C GLY A 35 1.76 -6.85 -3.22
N GLY A 36 1.16 -5.86 -2.55
CA GLY A 36 -0.12 -6.02 -1.85
C GLY A 36 -1.27 -6.50 -2.75
N LEU A 37 -1.24 -6.18 -4.04
CA LEU A 37 -2.25 -6.65 -5.00
C LEU A 37 -2.11 -8.14 -5.31
N LEU A 38 -0.94 -8.73 -5.08
CA LEU A 38 -0.67 -10.15 -5.28
C LEU A 38 -0.86 -10.95 -3.97
N THR A 39 -0.43 -10.40 -2.83
CA THR A 39 -0.53 -11.09 -1.53
C THR A 39 -1.96 -11.16 -1.02
N LEU A 40 -2.76 -10.09 -1.16
CA LEU A 40 -4.15 -10.10 -0.67
C LEU A 40 -5.03 -11.18 -1.33
N PRO A 41 -5.11 -11.33 -2.66
CA PRO A 41 -5.96 -12.37 -3.26
C PRO A 41 -5.47 -13.77 -2.93
N ALA A 42 -4.16 -13.99 -2.81
CA ALA A 42 -3.60 -15.27 -2.39
C ALA A 42 -4.01 -15.63 -0.95
N LEU A 43 -3.93 -14.67 -0.02
CA LEU A 43 -4.33 -14.88 1.38
C LEU A 43 -5.84 -15.03 1.54
N LEU A 44 -6.63 -14.27 0.76
CA LEU A 44 -8.09 -14.39 0.73
C LEU A 44 -8.55 -15.73 0.14
N ALA A 45 -7.87 -16.24 -0.88
CA ALA A 45 -8.16 -17.54 -1.49
C ALA A 45 -7.97 -18.72 -0.51
N VAL A 46 -7.10 -18.54 0.50
CA VAL A 46 -6.89 -19.52 1.58
C VAL A 46 -7.96 -19.41 2.69
N GLY A 47 -8.90 -18.47 2.58
CA GLY A 47 -10.02 -18.33 3.51
C GLY A 47 -9.70 -17.52 4.77
N LEU A 48 -8.58 -16.79 4.78
CA LEU A 48 -8.25 -15.91 5.90
C LEU A 48 -9.23 -14.72 5.97
N PRO A 49 -9.64 -14.31 7.18
CA PRO A 49 -10.58 -13.22 7.31
C PRO A 49 -9.94 -11.88 6.88
N PRO A 50 -10.64 -11.03 6.11
CA PRO A 50 -10.05 -9.85 5.46
C PRO A 50 -9.38 -8.84 6.41
N HIS A 51 -9.83 -8.74 7.66
CA HIS A 51 -9.18 -7.88 8.65
C HIS A 51 -7.75 -8.36 9.01
N LEU A 52 -7.51 -9.67 9.12
CA LEU A 52 -6.17 -10.23 9.36
C LEU A 52 -5.28 -10.08 8.12
N VAL A 53 -5.87 -10.32 6.94
CA VAL A 53 -5.16 -10.21 5.65
C VAL A 53 -4.70 -8.77 5.41
N LEU A 54 -5.57 -7.79 5.63
CA LEU A 54 -5.24 -6.37 5.55
C LEU A 54 -4.25 -5.93 6.64
N GLY A 55 -4.43 -6.39 7.88
CA GLY A 55 -3.52 -6.09 8.98
C GLY A 55 -2.09 -6.56 8.70
N THR A 56 -1.95 -7.82 8.27
CA THR A 56 -0.66 -8.43 7.92
C THR A 56 -0.01 -7.71 6.75
N ASN A 57 -0.77 -7.43 5.67
CA ASN A 57 -0.25 -6.69 4.53
C ASN A 57 0.22 -5.28 4.92
N LYS A 58 -0.51 -4.58 5.79
CA LYS A 58 -0.15 -3.23 6.23
C LYS A 58 1.10 -3.21 7.10
N LEU A 59 1.28 -4.21 7.97
CA LEU A 59 2.52 -4.41 8.73
C LEU A 59 3.71 -4.65 7.81
N CYS A 60 3.62 -5.63 6.90
CA CYS A 60 4.67 -5.92 5.93
C CYS A 60 5.00 -4.70 5.06
N ALA A 61 3.98 -4.00 4.56
CA ALA A 61 4.14 -2.79 3.76
C ALA A 61 4.82 -1.67 4.54
N THR A 62 4.53 -1.51 5.85
CA THR A 62 5.20 -0.51 6.71
C THR A 62 6.70 -0.77 6.78
N PHE A 63 7.13 -1.99 7.12
CA PHE A 63 8.56 -2.32 7.21
C PHE A 63 9.27 -2.27 5.84
N GLY A 64 8.62 -2.78 4.79
CA GLY A 64 9.16 -2.74 3.42
C GLY A 64 9.33 -1.32 2.91
N SER A 65 8.32 -0.47 3.07
CA SER A 65 8.38 0.94 2.67
C SER A 65 9.33 1.76 3.56
N ALA A 66 9.45 1.45 4.85
CA ALA A 66 10.42 2.09 5.75
C ALA A 66 11.86 1.86 5.25
N THR A 67 12.21 0.59 4.98
CA THR A 67 13.55 0.19 4.53
C THR A 67 13.88 0.81 3.17
N ALA A 68 12.92 0.79 2.24
CA ALA A 68 13.08 1.39 0.92
C ALA A 68 13.20 2.93 1.00
N SER A 69 12.32 3.59 1.76
CA SER A 69 12.36 5.05 1.98
C SER A 69 13.69 5.48 2.60
N TRP A 70 14.19 4.76 3.60
CA TRP A 70 15.50 5.00 4.20
C TRP A 70 16.64 4.88 3.18
N THR A 71 16.61 3.83 2.37
CA THR A 71 17.62 3.60 1.33
C THR A 71 17.60 4.72 0.28
N PHE A 72 16.42 5.16 -0.15
CA PHE A 72 16.27 6.25 -1.11
C PHE A 72 16.72 7.60 -0.55
N TYR A 73 16.44 7.85 0.73
CA TYR A 73 16.92 9.04 1.43
C TYR A 73 18.46 9.06 1.50
N ARG A 74 19.10 7.95 1.89
CA ARG A 74 20.58 7.86 1.95
C ARG A 74 21.23 8.01 0.58
N ARG A 75 20.57 7.59 -0.50
CA ARG A 75 21.05 7.75 -1.87
C ARG A 75 20.76 9.12 -2.49
N GLY A 76 20.14 10.05 -1.75
CA GLY A 76 19.80 11.40 -2.25
C GLY A 76 18.72 11.40 -3.34
N LEU A 77 18.00 10.29 -3.52
CA LEU A 77 16.95 10.14 -4.53
C LEU A 77 15.59 10.72 -4.08
N PHE A 78 15.46 11.01 -2.79
CA PHE A 78 14.28 11.65 -2.20
C PHE A 78 14.70 12.77 -1.23
N ALA A 79 14.12 13.96 -1.44
CA ALA A 79 14.35 15.13 -0.59
C ALA A 79 13.04 15.52 0.14
N PRO A 80 12.86 15.18 1.43
CA PRO A 80 11.60 15.38 2.15
C PRO A 80 11.11 16.82 2.15
N ARG A 81 12.05 17.79 2.16
CA ARG A 81 11.74 19.23 2.15
C ARG A 81 10.91 19.66 0.93
N HIS A 82 11.14 19.05 -0.24
CA HIS A 82 10.44 19.39 -1.48
C HIS A 82 9.03 18.76 -1.56
N TRP A 83 8.78 17.72 -0.76
CA TRP A 83 7.55 16.93 -0.77
C TRP A 83 6.69 17.10 0.48
N ARG A 84 6.98 18.13 1.30
CA ARG A 84 6.26 18.40 2.57
C ARG A 84 4.74 18.48 2.39
N GLY A 85 4.27 19.12 1.32
CA GLY A 85 2.83 19.23 1.04
C GLY A 85 2.18 17.87 0.80
N ALA A 86 2.81 17.03 -0.03
CA ALA A 86 2.33 15.67 -0.29
C ALA A 86 2.42 14.77 0.95
N LEU A 87 3.48 14.89 1.77
CA LEU A 87 3.61 14.15 3.03
C LEU A 87 2.48 14.49 4.00
N LEU A 88 2.16 15.79 4.16
CA LEU A 88 1.07 16.24 5.03
C LEU A 88 -0.30 15.82 4.52
N ALA A 89 -0.57 15.99 3.22
CA ALA A 89 -1.84 15.54 2.62
C ALA A 89 -2.02 14.02 2.73
N THR A 90 -0.94 13.26 2.52
CA THR A 90 -0.93 11.80 2.70
C THR A 90 -1.19 11.41 4.14
N ALA A 91 -0.56 12.11 5.09
CA ALA A 91 -0.74 11.87 6.51
C ALA A 91 -2.18 12.11 6.96
N LEU A 92 -2.75 13.25 6.60
CA LEU A 92 -4.14 13.61 6.91
C LEU A 92 -5.12 12.64 6.25
N GLY A 93 -4.92 12.35 4.96
CA GLY A 93 -5.73 11.39 4.22
C GLY A 93 -5.70 10.01 4.88
N ALA A 94 -4.51 9.49 5.21
CA ALA A 94 -4.35 8.17 5.81
C ALA A 94 -4.97 8.08 7.20
N ALA A 95 -4.85 9.11 8.02
CA ALA A 95 -5.49 9.17 9.33
C ALA A 95 -7.03 9.15 9.19
N LEU A 96 -7.60 9.99 8.32
CA LEU A 96 -9.04 10.02 8.06
C LEU A 96 -9.55 8.69 7.47
N GLY A 97 -8.81 8.11 6.54
CA GLY A 97 -9.14 6.83 5.92
C GLY A 97 -9.09 5.67 6.91
N ALA A 98 -8.09 5.66 7.80
CA ALA A 98 -7.98 4.64 8.84
C ALA A 98 -9.13 4.74 9.86
N LEU A 99 -9.50 5.95 10.27
CA LEU A 99 -10.65 6.17 11.17
C LEU A 99 -11.97 5.75 10.51
N LEU A 100 -12.15 6.04 9.22
CA LEU A 100 -13.34 5.61 8.50
C LEU A 100 -13.40 4.09 8.36
N ALA A 101 -12.28 3.44 8.06
CA ALA A 101 -12.21 1.98 7.94
C ALA A 101 -12.59 1.25 9.23
N GLN A 102 -12.31 1.84 10.40
CA GLN A 102 -12.70 1.29 11.70
C GLN A 102 -14.21 1.34 11.94
N ARG A 103 -14.94 2.24 11.25
CA ARG A 103 -16.40 2.36 11.35
C ARG A 103 -17.15 1.55 10.30
N LEU A 104 -16.45 0.92 9.35
CA LEU A 104 -17.07 0.11 8.31
C LEU A 104 -17.35 -1.32 8.83
N PRO A 105 -18.55 -1.87 8.61
CA PRO A 105 -18.84 -3.25 8.97
C PRO A 105 -17.96 -4.23 8.17
N ALA A 106 -17.48 -5.27 8.84
CA ALA A 106 -16.55 -6.26 8.26
C ALA A 106 -17.10 -6.88 6.96
N ASP A 107 -18.40 -7.10 6.86
CA ASP A 107 -19.06 -7.66 5.67
C ASP A 107 -18.92 -6.77 4.43
N TRP A 108 -18.90 -5.46 4.63
CA TRP A 108 -18.67 -4.50 3.54
C TRP A 108 -17.24 -4.61 3.02
N LEU A 109 -16.28 -4.71 3.93
CA LEU A 109 -14.87 -4.87 3.59
C LEU A 109 -14.63 -6.20 2.87
N ASN A 110 -15.27 -7.28 3.32
CA ASN A 110 -15.15 -8.62 2.71
C ASN A 110 -15.62 -8.64 1.25
N LYS A 111 -16.69 -7.90 0.91
CA LYS A 111 -17.24 -7.84 -0.45
C LYS A 111 -16.53 -6.84 -1.35
N LEU A 112 -16.16 -5.68 -0.81
CA LEU A 112 -15.55 -4.60 -1.57
C LEU A 112 -14.06 -4.87 -1.87
N LEU A 113 -13.33 -5.49 -0.93
CA LEU A 113 -11.88 -5.63 -1.02
C LEU A 113 -11.41 -6.43 -2.25
N PRO A 114 -11.99 -7.60 -2.60
CA PRO A 114 -11.58 -8.33 -3.81
C PRO A 114 -11.80 -7.51 -5.08
N VAL A 115 -12.92 -6.77 -5.16
CA VAL A 115 -13.26 -5.92 -6.30
C VAL A 115 -12.25 -4.79 -6.46
N VAL A 116 -11.92 -4.11 -5.36
CA VAL A 116 -10.92 -3.03 -5.35
C VAL A 116 -9.56 -3.57 -5.77
N VAL A 117 -9.10 -4.67 -5.20
CA VAL A 117 -7.81 -5.30 -5.56
C VAL A 117 -7.77 -5.66 -7.05
N LEU A 118 -8.82 -6.28 -7.57
CA LEU A 118 -8.90 -6.66 -8.99
C LEU A 118 -8.88 -5.43 -9.90
N ALA A 119 -9.69 -4.42 -9.61
CA ALA A 119 -9.73 -3.17 -10.36
C ALA A 119 -8.36 -2.46 -10.36
N CYS A 120 -7.69 -2.44 -9.21
CA CYS A 120 -6.35 -1.88 -9.06
C CYS A 120 -5.30 -2.65 -9.88
N GLY A 121 -5.35 -3.98 -9.83
CA GLY A 121 -4.48 -4.85 -10.62
C GLY A 121 -4.65 -4.64 -12.13
N LEU A 122 -5.90 -4.56 -12.60
CA LEU A 122 -6.22 -4.27 -14.00
C LEU A 122 -5.73 -2.87 -14.40
N TYR A 123 -5.97 -1.86 -13.57
CA TYR A 123 -5.50 -0.50 -13.85
C TYR A 123 -3.97 -0.46 -14.03
N LEU A 124 -3.21 -1.12 -13.15
CA LEU A 124 -1.75 -1.16 -13.27
C LEU A 124 -1.28 -1.95 -14.49
N LEU A 125 -1.99 -3.01 -14.88
CA LEU A 125 -1.68 -3.80 -16.07
C LEU A 125 -1.84 -2.97 -17.36
N PHE A 126 -2.83 -2.08 -17.40
CA PHE A 126 -3.13 -1.25 -18.58
C PHE A 126 -2.53 0.16 -18.52
N ALA A 127 -2.01 0.59 -17.36
CA ALA A 127 -1.38 1.89 -17.22
C ALA A 127 -0.09 1.97 -18.05
N ARG A 128 -0.11 2.80 -19.09
CA ARG A 128 1.10 3.09 -19.88
C ARG A 128 2.00 4.06 -19.10
N LEU A 129 3.26 3.70 -18.92
CA LEU A 129 4.29 4.57 -18.36
C LEU A 129 4.51 5.75 -19.35
N PRO A 130 4.33 7.00 -18.92
CA PRO A 130 4.59 8.15 -19.79
C PRO A 130 6.09 8.34 -20.04
N GLU A 131 6.45 8.85 -21.22
CA GLU A 131 7.85 9.14 -21.55
C GLU A 131 8.41 10.32 -20.72
N PRO A 132 9.69 10.24 -20.29
CA PRO A 132 10.32 11.30 -19.51
C PRO A 132 10.45 12.59 -20.34
N GLY A 133 9.87 13.70 -19.88
CA GLY A 133 10.07 15.01 -20.52
C GLY A 133 8.95 16.06 -20.43
N ARG A 134 7.77 15.76 -19.87
CA ARG A 134 6.68 16.76 -19.77
C ARG A 134 6.77 17.57 -18.46
N THR A 135 7.15 18.84 -18.58
CA THR A 135 7.14 19.99 -17.63
C THR A 135 6.68 19.75 -16.18
N ALA A 136 7.50 20.23 -15.23
CA ALA A 136 7.32 20.15 -13.78
C ALA A 136 5.99 20.75 -13.28
N GLY A 137 5.18 19.93 -12.60
CA GLY A 137 3.94 20.36 -11.94
C GLY A 137 4.20 21.23 -10.70
N GLY A 138 3.50 22.36 -10.60
CA GLY A 138 3.60 23.30 -9.48
C GLY A 138 3.10 22.75 -8.12
N ARG A 139 3.47 23.45 -7.04
CA ARG A 139 3.25 23.07 -5.62
C ARG A 139 1.78 22.74 -5.26
N TRP A 140 0.81 23.26 -6.01
CA TRP A 140 -0.63 23.00 -5.85
C TRP A 140 -1.04 21.56 -6.22
N ARG A 141 -0.30 20.90 -7.12
CA ARG A 141 -0.54 19.49 -7.51
C ARG A 141 -0.15 18.47 -6.44
N GLN A 142 0.49 18.91 -5.35
CA GLN A 142 0.91 18.06 -4.24
C GLN A 142 -0.23 17.69 -3.27
N TRP A 143 -1.35 18.43 -3.28
CA TRP A 143 -2.35 18.38 -2.21
C TRP A 143 -3.53 17.40 -2.41
N PRO A 144 -4.10 17.20 -3.61
CA PRO A 144 -5.37 16.49 -3.70
C PRO A 144 -5.27 15.05 -4.24
N GLN A 145 -4.13 14.34 -4.18
CA GLN A 145 -4.08 13.01 -4.82
C GLN A 145 -5.02 11.98 -4.18
N GLY A 146 -5.48 12.18 -2.94
CA GLY A 146 -6.42 11.28 -2.25
C GLY A 146 -5.85 9.88 -1.95
N LEU A 147 -4.65 9.57 -2.45
CA LEU A 147 -3.99 8.26 -2.32
C LEU A 147 -3.70 7.90 -0.87
N GLY A 148 -3.41 8.89 -0.01
CA GLY A 148 -3.27 8.65 1.43
C GLY A 148 -4.56 8.15 2.08
N PHE A 149 -5.72 8.71 1.69
CA PHE A 149 -7.02 8.24 2.18
C PHE A 149 -7.34 6.83 1.71
N TYR A 150 -7.13 6.56 0.41
CA TYR A 150 -7.23 5.20 -0.14
C TYR A 150 -6.33 4.21 0.60
N ASP A 151 -5.09 4.59 0.90
CA ASP A 151 -4.14 3.74 1.64
C ASP A 151 -4.56 3.50 3.10
N GLY A 152 -5.19 4.50 3.72
CA GLY A 152 -5.75 4.39 5.06
C GLY A 152 -6.94 3.42 5.13
N VAL A 153 -7.81 3.46 4.11
CA VAL A 153 -9.01 2.62 4.03
C VAL A 153 -8.69 1.19 3.62
N ALA A 154 -8.05 1.01 2.46
CA ALA A 154 -7.85 -0.28 1.81
C ALA A 154 -6.37 -0.70 1.84
N GLY A 155 -5.46 0.10 1.27
CA GLY A 155 -4.01 -0.15 1.29
C GLY A 155 -3.34 -0.94 0.14
N PRO A 156 -4.01 -1.74 -0.71
CA PRO A 156 -3.30 -2.48 -1.75
C PRO A 156 -3.00 -1.65 -2.99
N GLY A 157 -1.84 -1.84 -3.58
CA GLY A 157 -1.45 -1.15 -4.83
C GLY A 157 -1.08 0.32 -4.66
N THR A 158 -1.14 0.86 -3.44
CA THR A 158 -0.87 2.27 -3.17
C THR A 158 0.52 2.70 -3.61
N GLY A 159 1.55 1.86 -3.42
CA GLY A 159 2.91 2.16 -3.88
C GLY A 159 2.98 2.35 -5.40
N ALA A 160 2.35 1.47 -6.17
CA ALA A 160 2.28 1.57 -7.61
C ALA A 160 1.45 2.79 -8.07
N PHE A 161 0.34 3.08 -7.39
CA PHE A 161 -0.45 4.29 -7.65
C PHE A 161 0.32 5.56 -7.36
N TRP A 162 1.09 5.60 -6.28
CA TRP A 162 1.98 6.71 -5.99
C TRP A 162 3.05 6.86 -7.07
N THR A 163 3.66 5.76 -7.53
CA THR A 163 4.67 5.81 -8.60
C THR A 163 4.05 6.35 -9.89
N VAL A 164 2.93 5.79 -10.35
CA VAL A 164 2.23 6.21 -11.58
C VAL A 164 1.74 7.66 -11.47
N SER A 165 1.11 8.03 -10.35
CA SER A 165 0.66 9.40 -10.09
C SER A 165 1.82 10.38 -10.11
N THR A 166 2.95 10.01 -9.49
CA THR A 166 4.15 10.86 -9.47
C THR A 166 4.76 11.02 -10.85
N LEU A 167 4.80 9.96 -11.66
CA LEU A 167 5.27 10.01 -13.06
C LEU A 167 4.36 10.86 -13.96
N LEU A 168 3.04 10.84 -13.73
CA LEU A 168 2.08 11.62 -14.51
C LEU A 168 2.05 13.10 -14.09
N LEU A 169 2.25 13.38 -12.80
CA LEU A 169 2.17 14.72 -12.24
C LEU A 169 3.51 15.47 -12.29
N TYR A 170 4.62 14.74 -12.28
CA TYR A 170 5.98 15.27 -12.22
C TYR A 170 6.88 14.56 -13.22
N SER A 171 7.79 15.31 -13.84
CA SER A 171 8.78 14.82 -14.80
C SER A 171 9.95 14.10 -14.10
N LEU A 172 9.65 13.09 -13.30
CA LEU A 172 10.64 12.29 -12.59
C LEU A 172 10.94 10.99 -13.35
N ASP A 173 12.17 10.51 -13.24
CA ASP A 173 12.51 9.16 -13.66
C ASP A 173 11.80 8.14 -12.75
N LEU A 174 11.56 6.93 -13.27
CA LEU A 174 10.92 5.82 -12.54
C LEU A 174 11.55 5.59 -11.16
N VAL A 175 12.87 5.73 -11.05
CA VAL A 175 13.61 5.57 -9.78
C VAL A 175 13.23 6.65 -8.76
N ARG A 176 13.16 7.92 -9.18
CA ARG A 176 12.79 9.05 -8.30
C ARG A 176 11.30 9.03 -7.97
N ALA A 177 10.44 8.67 -8.92
CA ALA A 177 9.01 8.48 -8.68
C ALA A 177 8.75 7.35 -7.67
N SER A 178 9.46 6.22 -7.82
CA SER A 178 9.42 5.12 -6.87
C SER A 178 9.92 5.54 -5.48
N ALA A 179 10.95 6.39 -5.41
CA ALA A 179 11.44 6.92 -4.14
C ALA A 179 10.38 7.74 -3.41
N VAL A 180 9.70 8.67 -4.12
CA VAL A 180 8.57 9.43 -3.56
C VAL A 180 7.46 8.48 -3.11
N ALA A 181 7.12 7.50 -3.93
CA ALA A 181 6.08 6.54 -3.63
C ALA A 181 6.33 5.75 -2.34
N ARG A 182 7.56 5.24 -2.13
CA ARG A 182 7.89 4.52 -0.89
C ARG A 182 7.84 5.42 0.34
N SER A 183 8.29 6.67 0.22
CA SER A 183 8.22 7.60 1.34
C SER A 183 6.78 7.96 1.70
N MET A 184 5.90 8.18 0.71
CA MET A 184 4.48 8.41 0.96
C MET A 184 3.81 7.17 1.56
N ASN A 185 4.09 6.00 1.00
CA ASN A 185 3.53 4.73 1.46
C ASN A 185 4.00 4.39 2.89
N PHE A 186 5.23 4.75 3.26
CA PHE A 186 5.72 4.62 4.63
C PHE A 186 4.92 5.51 5.59
N VAL A 187 4.72 6.78 5.24
CA VAL A 187 3.98 7.74 6.09
C VAL A 187 2.52 7.30 6.26
N SER A 188 1.83 6.94 5.18
CA SER A 188 0.43 6.52 5.26
C SER A 188 0.27 5.20 6.02
N ASN A 189 1.16 4.23 5.82
CA ASN A 189 1.10 2.96 6.53
C ASN A 189 1.45 3.10 8.01
N ALA A 190 2.49 3.87 8.36
CA ALA A 190 2.85 4.14 9.75
C ALA A 190 1.71 4.85 10.51
N LEU A 191 1.08 5.84 9.89
CA LEU A 191 -0.04 6.57 10.52
C LEU A 191 -1.30 5.72 10.64
N ALA A 192 -1.63 4.95 9.61
CA ALA A 192 -2.77 4.04 9.68
C ALA A 192 -2.56 2.94 10.72
N LEU A 193 -1.33 2.44 10.86
CA LEU A 193 -0.97 1.47 11.89
C LEU A 193 -1.08 2.09 13.29
N ALA A 194 -0.49 3.28 13.49
CA ALA A 194 -0.59 4.02 14.75
C ALA A 194 -2.05 4.32 15.13
N ALA A 195 -2.88 4.75 14.17
CA ALA A 195 -4.30 5.01 14.40
C ALA A 195 -5.09 3.75 14.77
N ARG A 196 -4.76 2.59 14.18
CA ARG A 196 -5.38 1.30 14.52
C ARG A 196 -4.95 0.81 15.91
N LEU A 197 -3.66 0.93 16.25
CA LEU A 197 -3.15 0.56 17.57
C LEU A 197 -3.72 1.47 18.68
N ALA A 198 -3.81 2.77 18.42
CA ALA A 198 -4.40 3.73 19.36
C ALA A 198 -5.88 3.43 19.63
N TRP A 199 -6.64 3.04 18.60
CA TRP A 199 -8.04 2.65 18.75
C TRP A 199 -8.20 1.36 19.57
N GLN A 200 -7.35 0.36 19.33
CA GLN A 200 -7.41 -0.93 20.02
C GLN A 200 -7.09 -0.83 21.53
N HIS A 201 -6.40 0.22 21.96
CA HIS A 201 -6.17 0.51 23.39
C HIS A 201 -7.35 1.21 24.09
N TRP A 202 -8.32 1.75 23.35
CA TRP A 202 -9.47 2.50 23.89
C TRP A 202 -10.81 1.75 23.78
N SER A 203 -10.81 0.52 23.25
CA SER A 203 -11.97 -0.36 23.04
C SER A 203 -11.81 -1.68 23.78
#